data_AF-K7UIF5-F1
#
_entry.id   AF-K7UIF5-F1
#
_cell.length_a   1.000
_cell.length_b   1.000
_cell.length_c   1.000
_cell.angle_alpha   90.00
_cell.angle_beta   90.00
_cell.angle_gamma   90.00
#
_symmetry.space_group_name_H-M   'P 1'
#
loop_
_entity.id
_entity.type
_entity.pdbx_description
1 polymer ?
#
loop_
_entity_poly.entity_id
_entity_poly.type
_entity_poly.pdbx_seq_one_letter_code
_entity_poly.pdbx_strand_id
1 'polypeptide(L)'
;MDLRVSVTGGVHFDLVKRVLRDVYLMYKAFIEPDLQTAHIKIINKFNPCSGFQNPMYILKSPRSLAPKKIKIVVGGVHMESNEETYDIYLLPHGEDPEACQSYMRMRNRERKNNLMFEEWVTDNSFIISPRTTFEDSVCLLGGLMALGYTMAAILKRSSRTFSDGKATVKIESLEQLNRQYIQVQGRDQLYVKFVVDQLGLDGSYILCTYIEQIQLEKLINDVMVLPKDLKTKLNIDDELPQIQGSIFSCFC
;
A
#
# COMPACT_ATOMS: atom_id res chain seq x y z
N MET A 1 -7.78 14.16 20.86
CA MET A 1 -6.36 14.43 20.58
C MET A 1 -6.08 13.97 19.16
N ASP A 2 -5.73 14.90 18.27
CA ASP A 2 -5.21 14.57 16.94
C ASP A 2 -3.68 14.47 17.09
N LEU A 3 -3.15 13.26 17.23
CA LEU A 3 -1.71 13.03 17.37
C LEU A 3 -1.13 12.84 15.97
N ARG A 4 -0.54 13.90 15.41
CA ARG A 4 0.18 13.83 14.14
C ARG A 4 1.67 13.69 14.42
N VAL A 5 2.22 12.53 14.09
CA VAL A 5 3.67 12.29 14.13
C VAL A 5 4.19 12.41 12.71
N SER A 6 4.86 13.52 12.40
CA SER A 6 5.58 13.68 11.14
C SER A 6 7.05 13.39 11.36
N VAL A 7 7.62 12.54 10.50
CA VAL A 7 9.03 12.17 10.56
C VAL A 7 9.65 12.48 9.20
N THR A 8 10.67 13.34 9.20
CA THR A 8 11.40 13.73 7.99
C THR A 8 12.74 13.01 7.94
N GLY A 9 13.03 12.37 6.81
CA GLY A 9 14.22 11.52 6.61
C GLY A 9 13.92 10.03 6.78
N GLY A 10 14.72 9.18 6.12
CA GLY A 10 14.56 7.72 6.16
C GLY A 10 14.67 7.21 7.59
N VAL A 11 13.53 6.92 8.20
CA VAL A 11 13.46 6.51 9.59
C VAL A 11 13.09 5.04 9.69
N HIS A 12 13.88 4.31 10.46
CA HIS A 12 13.57 2.95 10.87
C HIS A 12 12.29 2.91 11.69
N PHE A 13 11.43 1.94 11.41
CA PHE A 13 10.15 1.73 12.10
C PHE A 13 10.26 1.67 13.63
N ASP A 14 11.43 1.30 14.15
CA ASP A 14 11.70 1.27 15.58
C ASP A 14 11.71 2.65 16.26
N LEU A 15 12.01 3.74 15.54
CA LEU A 15 11.87 5.09 16.10
C LEU A 15 10.40 5.43 16.33
N VAL A 16 9.53 5.07 15.38
CA VAL A 16 8.07 5.28 15.50
C VAL A 16 7.53 4.51 16.71
N LYS A 17 7.93 3.25 16.89
CA LYS A 17 7.60 2.48 18.10
C LYS A 17 8.03 3.17 19.38
N ARG A 18 9.23 3.75 19.39
CA ARG A 18 9.78 4.44 20.57
C ARG A 18 8.97 5.70 20.91
N VAL A 19 8.68 6.54 19.92
CA VAL A 19 7.84 7.74 20.10
C VAL A 19 6.46 7.34 20.64
N LEU A 20 5.82 6.32 20.06
CA LEU A 20 4.52 5.84 20.53
C LEU A 20 4.55 5.32 21.98
N ARG A 21 5.63 4.64 22.38
CA ARG A 21 5.82 4.21 23.76
C ARG A 21 5.89 5.40 24.71
N ASP A 22 6.64 6.43 24.35
CA ASP A 22 6.83 7.61 25.19
C ASP A 22 5.54 8.41 25.32
N VAL A 23 4.79 8.59 24.24
CA VAL A 23 3.45 9.22 24.27
C VAL A 23 2.48 8.43 25.15
N TYR A 24 2.49 7.10 25.07
CA TYR A 24 1.65 6.25 25.92
C TYR A 24 1.99 6.39 27.41
N LEU A 25 3.29 6.45 27.74
CA LEU A 25 3.76 6.70 29.11
C LEU A 25 3.25 8.05 29.63
N MET A 26 3.29 9.11 28.80
CA MET A 26 2.74 10.41 29.17
C MET A 26 1.23 10.39 29.38
N TYR A 27 0.47 9.73 28.49
CA TYR A 27 -0.97 9.55 28.68
C TYR A 27 -1.28 8.87 30.02
N LYS A 28 -0.58 7.78 30.33
CA LYS A 28 -0.76 7.04 31.59
C LYS A 28 -0.44 7.87 32.82
N ALA A 29 0.63 8.68 32.77
CA ALA A 29 1.08 9.45 33.91
C ALA A 29 0.19 10.68 34.19
N PHE A 30 -0.27 11.37 33.14
CA PHE A 30 -0.84 12.72 33.28
C PHE A 30 -2.30 12.84 32.84
N ILE A 31 -2.82 11.95 31.99
CA ILE A 31 -4.18 12.07 31.43
C ILE A 31 -5.13 11.02 32.01
N GLU A 32 -4.65 9.78 32.19
CA GLU A 32 -5.49 8.70 32.72
C GLU A 32 -6.05 8.98 34.14
N PRO A 33 -5.29 9.54 35.10
CA PRO A 33 -5.83 9.86 36.43
C PRO A 33 -7.04 10.82 36.35
N ASP A 34 -6.94 11.86 35.53
CA ASP A 34 -8.00 12.84 35.35
C ASP A 34 -9.25 12.21 34.71
N LEU A 35 -9.06 11.38 33.67
CA LEU A 35 -10.15 10.62 33.04
C LEU A 35 -10.87 9.67 34.02
N GLN A 36 -10.17 9.12 35.02
CA GLN A 36 -10.80 8.28 36.04
C GLN A 36 -11.75 9.07 36.94
N THR A 37 -11.47 10.34 37.19
CA THR A 37 -12.29 11.22 38.03
C THR A 37 -13.40 11.97 37.27
N ALA A 38 -13.41 11.89 35.94
CA ALA A 38 -14.40 12.55 35.11
C ALA A 38 -15.83 12.03 35.36
N HIS A 39 -16.78 12.96 35.48
CA HIS A 39 -18.21 12.68 35.72
C HIS A 39 -18.90 12.07 34.49
N ILE A 40 -18.44 12.41 33.29
CA ILE A 40 -18.91 11.84 32.02
C ILE A 40 -17.72 11.20 31.32
N LYS A 41 -17.84 9.92 31.00
CA LYS A 41 -16.77 9.13 30.37
C LYS A 41 -17.24 8.65 29.01
N ILE A 42 -16.64 9.18 27.95
CA ILE A 42 -16.78 8.65 26.59
C ILE A 42 -15.59 7.72 26.35
N ILE A 43 -15.85 6.42 26.35
CA ILE A 43 -14.81 5.40 26.20
C ILE A 43 -14.81 4.92 24.74
N ASN A 44 -13.75 5.25 24.01
CA ASN A 44 -13.47 4.62 22.72
C ASN A 44 -12.55 3.42 22.94
N LYS A 45 -12.98 2.22 22.54
CA LYS A 45 -12.14 1.01 22.59
C LYS A 45 -11.09 0.96 21.47
N PHE A 46 -11.10 1.93 20.57
CA PHE A 46 -10.09 2.09 19.54
C PHE A 46 -8.71 2.28 20.16
N ASN A 47 -7.78 1.41 19.78
CA ASN A 47 -6.38 1.54 20.11
C ASN A 47 -5.64 2.08 18.88
N PRO A 48 -5.33 3.40 18.82
CA PRO A 48 -4.63 4.00 17.68
C PRO A 48 -3.24 3.40 17.46
N CYS A 49 -2.64 2.81 18.49
CA CYS A 49 -1.30 2.23 18.45
C CYS A 49 -1.31 0.75 18.03
N SER A 50 -2.48 0.11 17.95
CA SER A 50 -2.59 -1.34 17.70
C SER A 50 -1.95 -1.76 16.37
N GLY A 51 -2.11 -0.96 15.32
CA GLY A 51 -1.48 -1.21 14.01
C GLY A 51 0.05 -1.22 14.08
N PHE A 52 0.65 -0.43 14.97
CA PHE A 52 2.11 -0.29 15.09
C PHE A 52 2.75 -1.37 15.97
N GLN A 53 2.00 -1.95 16.91
CA GLN A 53 2.49 -3.01 17.79
C GLN A 53 2.72 -4.32 17.05
N ASN A 54 1.95 -4.56 15.98
CA ASN A 54 2.01 -5.79 15.20
C ASN A 54 1.86 -5.49 13.70
N PRO A 55 2.84 -4.79 13.10
CA PRO A 55 2.76 -4.39 11.71
C PRO A 55 2.78 -5.59 10.77
N MET A 56 2.27 -5.41 9.56
CA MET A 56 2.49 -6.32 8.46
C MET A 56 3.66 -5.82 7.62
N TYR A 57 4.70 -6.65 7.48
CA TYR A 57 5.77 -6.44 6.51
C TYR A 57 5.33 -6.98 5.17
N ILE A 58 5.46 -6.17 4.13
CA ILE A 58 4.99 -6.46 2.79
C ILE A 58 6.11 -6.21 1.79
N LEU A 59 6.38 -7.20 0.93
CA LEU A 59 7.21 -7.07 -0.25
C LEU A 59 6.35 -7.30 -1.48
N LYS A 60 6.41 -6.37 -2.44
CA LYS A 60 5.67 -6.43 -3.69
C LYS A 60 6.63 -6.46 -4.87
N SER A 61 6.39 -7.37 -5.83
CA SER A 61 7.18 -7.49 -7.05
C SER A 61 6.27 -7.52 -8.28
N PRO A 62 6.67 -6.92 -9.42
CA PRO A 62 5.95 -7.03 -10.69
C PRO A 62 6.27 -8.32 -11.45
N ARG A 63 7.18 -9.16 -10.94
CA ARG A 63 7.50 -10.44 -11.58
C ARG A 63 6.28 -11.37 -11.53
N SER A 64 6.12 -12.16 -12.58
CA SER A 64 5.14 -13.25 -12.61
C SER A 64 5.82 -14.57 -12.25
N LEU A 65 5.16 -15.38 -11.44
CA LEU A 65 5.60 -16.71 -11.03
C LEU A 65 4.45 -17.69 -11.18
N ALA A 66 4.78 -18.90 -11.65
CA ALA A 66 3.81 -19.97 -11.72
C ALA A 66 3.35 -20.37 -10.29
N PRO A 67 2.04 -20.60 -10.07
CA PRO A 67 1.51 -21.02 -8.77
C PRO A 67 2.20 -22.28 -8.21
N LYS A 68 2.66 -23.18 -9.09
CA LYS A 68 3.40 -24.40 -8.70
C LYS A 68 4.68 -24.08 -7.93
N LYS A 69 5.44 -23.07 -8.36
CA LYS A 69 6.67 -22.66 -7.68
C LYS A 69 6.37 -22.13 -6.27
N ILE A 70 5.29 -21.35 -6.15
CA ILE A 70 4.86 -20.80 -4.86
C ILE A 70 4.45 -21.91 -3.89
N LYS A 71 3.68 -22.90 -4.35
CA LYS A 71 3.29 -24.06 -3.54
C LYS A 71 4.48 -24.84 -3.01
N ILE A 72 5.54 -24.99 -3.81
CA ILE A 72 6.76 -25.67 -3.39
C ILE A 72 7.46 -24.91 -2.25
N VAL A 73 7.54 -23.58 -2.37
CA VAL A 73 8.20 -22.72 -1.36
C VAL A 73 7.39 -22.58 -0.07
N VAL A 74 6.06 -22.43 -0.17
CA VAL A 74 5.15 -22.29 0.99
C VAL A 74 4.94 -23.64 1.69
N GLY A 75 5.22 -24.77 1.02
CA GLY A 75 5.21 -26.11 1.59
C GLY A 75 3.88 -26.87 1.45
N GLY A 76 3.85 -28.11 1.95
CA GLY A 76 2.76 -29.07 1.72
C GLY A 76 1.46 -28.81 2.49
N VAL A 77 1.53 -28.15 3.65
CA VAL A 77 0.34 -27.72 4.43
C VAL A 77 0.14 -26.23 4.18
N HIS A 78 -0.53 -25.89 3.07
CA HIS A 78 -0.84 -24.51 2.72
C HIS A 78 -2.35 -24.30 2.64
N MET A 79 -2.82 -23.18 3.16
CA MET A 79 -4.17 -22.69 2.87
C MET A 79 -4.15 -21.98 1.52
N GLU A 80 -4.92 -22.49 0.56
CA GLU A 80 -5.14 -21.86 -0.73
C GLU A 80 -6.56 -21.29 -0.80
N SER A 81 -6.67 -20.00 -1.12
CA SER A 81 -7.95 -19.34 -1.36
C SER A 81 -7.88 -18.44 -2.60
N ASN A 82 -8.99 -18.38 -3.34
CA ASN A 82 -9.20 -17.36 -4.36
C ASN A 82 -10.18 -16.34 -3.80
N GLU A 83 -9.80 -15.07 -3.86
CA GLU A 83 -10.51 -13.98 -3.21
C GLU A 83 -10.66 -12.81 -4.18
N GLU A 84 -11.89 -12.36 -4.38
CA GLU A 84 -12.16 -11.09 -5.04
C GLU A 84 -12.29 -9.99 -3.99
N THR A 85 -11.56 -8.91 -4.18
CA THR A 85 -11.55 -7.76 -3.27
C THR A 85 -11.83 -6.48 -4.04
N TYR A 86 -12.76 -5.68 -3.51
CA TYR A 86 -13.12 -4.38 -4.05
C TYR A 86 -12.78 -3.33 -2.99
N ASP A 87 -11.85 -2.45 -3.32
CA ASP A 87 -11.36 -1.39 -2.44
C ASP A 87 -11.83 -0.03 -2.98
N ILE A 88 -12.59 0.70 -2.19
CA ILE A 88 -12.99 2.09 -2.44
C ILE A 88 -12.11 2.99 -1.58
N TYR A 89 -11.32 3.84 -2.21
CA TYR A 89 -10.51 4.85 -1.54
C TYR A 89 -11.31 6.14 -1.42
N LEU A 90 -11.54 6.56 -0.17
CA LEU A 90 -12.27 7.74 0.21
C LEU A 90 -11.29 8.84 0.60
N LEU A 91 -11.43 9.99 -0.06
CA LEU A 91 -10.70 11.20 0.21
C LEU A 91 -11.44 12.01 1.29
N PRO A 92 -10.76 12.39 2.39
CA PRO A 92 -11.34 13.29 3.39
C PRO A 92 -11.69 14.65 2.78
N HIS A 93 -12.69 15.32 3.36
CA HIS A 93 -13.08 16.65 2.92
C HIS A 93 -11.94 17.66 3.07
N GLY A 94 -11.64 18.41 2.00
CA GLY A 94 -10.63 19.47 2.00
C GLY A 94 -9.20 19.01 1.73
N GLU A 95 -8.97 17.70 1.56
CA GLU A 95 -7.67 17.16 1.11
C GLU A 95 -7.57 17.19 -0.42
N ASP A 96 -6.35 17.42 -0.93
CA ASP A 96 -6.08 17.38 -2.37
C ASP A 96 -5.96 15.92 -2.86
N PRO A 97 -6.74 15.48 -3.87
CA PRO A 97 -6.62 14.15 -4.45
C PRO A 97 -5.21 13.75 -4.94
N GLU A 98 -4.35 14.70 -5.28
CA GLU A 98 -3.00 14.43 -5.80
C GLU A 98 -1.94 14.37 -4.68
N ALA A 99 -2.14 15.11 -3.59
CA ALA A 99 -1.21 15.15 -2.46
C ALA A 99 -1.65 14.31 -1.25
N CYS A 100 -2.89 13.80 -1.25
CA CYS A 100 -3.44 13.06 -0.12
C CYS A 100 -2.69 11.74 0.09
N GLN A 101 -2.18 11.57 1.31
CA GLN A 101 -1.52 10.33 1.75
C GLN A 101 -2.40 9.52 2.71
N SER A 102 -3.44 10.13 3.28
CA SER A 102 -4.29 9.57 4.33
C SER A 102 -5.68 9.16 3.83
N TYR A 103 -5.73 8.31 2.80
CA TYR A 103 -7.00 7.77 2.31
C TYR A 103 -7.65 6.84 3.32
N MET A 104 -8.96 6.95 3.48
CA MET A 104 -9.74 5.95 4.18
C MET A 104 -10.16 4.87 3.16
N ARG A 105 -9.97 3.59 3.47
CA ARG A 105 -10.26 2.52 2.51
C ARG A 105 -11.43 1.66 2.97
N MET A 106 -12.51 1.66 2.21
CA MET A 106 -13.59 0.70 2.39
C MET A 106 -13.33 -0.53 1.53
N ARG A 107 -13.19 -1.68 2.17
CA ARG A 107 -12.91 -2.98 1.53
C ARG A 107 -14.14 -3.86 1.56
N ASN A 108 -14.64 -4.27 0.40
CA ASN A 108 -15.58 -5.38 0.27
C ASN A 108 -14.82 -6.66 -0.07
N ARG A 109 -15.00 -7.69 0.75
CA ARG A 109 -14.49 -9.04 0.49
C ARG A 109 -15.54 -10.05 0.90
N GLU A 110 -15.89 -10.97 0.01
CA GLU A 110 -16.84 -12.07 0.30
C GLU A 110 -18.16 -11.58 0.94
N ARG A 111 -18.69 -10.45 0.46
CA ARG A 111 -19.90 -9.75 0.98
C ARG A 111 -19.77 -9.10 2.36
N LYS A 112 -18.58 -9.12 2.97
CA LYS A 112 -18.28 -8.34 4.17
C LYS A 112 -17.64 -7.01 3.78
N ASN A 113 -18.20 -5.93 4.30
CA ASN A 113 -17.61 -4.60 4.19
C ASN A 113 -16.80 -4.32 5.44
N ASN A 114 -15.54 -3.92 5.25
CA ASN A 114 -14.65 -3.53 6.32
C ASN A 114 -14.11 -2.14 6.02
N LEU A 115 -14.15 -1.26 7.01
CA LEU A 115 -13.47 0.02 6.93
C LEU A 115 -12.03 -0.16 7.43
N MET A 116 -11.07 0.29 6.63
CA MET A 116 -9.66 0.13 6.90
C MET A 116 -8.98 1.50 6.96
N PHE A 117 -8.23 1.68 8.04
CA PHE A 117 -7.26 2.75 8.19
C PHE A 117 -5.88 2.11 8.07
N GLU A 118 -5.15 2.50 7.04
CA GLU A 118 -3.79 2.03 6.79
C GLU A 118 -2.89 3.23 6.62
N GLU A 119 -1.83 3.27 7.41
CA GLU A 119 -0.68 4.12 7.14
C GLU A 119 0.41 3.24 6.54
N TRP A 120 1.27 3.83 5.72
CA TRP A 120 2.35 3.13 5.05
C TRP A 120 3.66 3.78 5.42
N VAL A 121 4.59 2.97 5.90
CA VAL A 121 5.96 3.38 6.15
C VAL A 121 6.86 2.48 5.32
N THR A 122 7.82 3.07 4.61
CA THR A 122 8.84 2.31 3.92
C THR A 122 10.07 2.19 4.81
N ASP A 123 10.53 0.97 5.04
CA ASP A 123 11.78 0.68 5.75
C ASP A 123 12.62 -0.23 4.88
N ASN A 124 13.73 0.29 4.36
CA ASN A 124 14.55 -0.36 3.34
C ASN A 124 13.70 -0.79 2.13
N SER A 125 13.68 -2.09 1.82
CA SER A 125 12.88 -2.66 0.73
C SER A 125 11.46 -3.03 1.15
N PHE A 126 11.09 -2.88 2.43
CA PHE A 126 9.80 -3.29 2.95
C PHE A 126 8.80 -2.15 2.98
N ILE A 127 7.57 -2.49 2.60
CA ILE A 127 6.39 -1.70 2.93
C ILE A 127 5.88 -2.22 4.28
N ILE A 128 5.83 -1.34 5.27
CA ILE A 128 5.27 -1.62 6.60
C ILE A 128 3.89 -0.99 6.65
N SER A 129 2.88 -1.81 6.94
CA SER A 129 1.48 -1.39 6.97
C SER A 129 0.88 -1.60 8.37
N PRO A 130 1.01 -0.61 9.26
CA PRO A 130 0.15 -0.49 10.42
C PRO A 130 -1.30 -0.31 9.97
N ARG A 131 -2.17 -1.23 10.39
CA ARG A 131 -3.58 -1.19 9.99
C ARG A 131 -4.53 -1.44 11.13
N THR A 132 -5.65 -0.73 11.10
CA THR A 132 -6.83 -1.04 11.92
C THR A 132 -8.03 -1.26 11.01
N THR A 133 -8.73 -2.36 11.25
CA THR A 133 -9.91 -2.77 10.48
C THR A 133 -11.13 -2.76 11.38
N PHE A 134 -12.22 -2.17 10.92
CA PHE A 134 -13.52 -2.18 11.57
C PHE A 134 -14.48 -2.98 10.68
N GLU A 135 -15.02 -4.07 11.22
CA GLU A 135 -16.12 -4.81 10.60
C GLU A 135 -17.40 -4.05 10.92
N ASP A 136 -18.01 -3.39 9.93
CA ASP A 136 -19.16 -2.55 10.21
C ASP A 136 -20.17 -2.42 9.06
N SER A 137 -21.39 -2.04 9.49
CA SER A 137 -22.65 -2.11 8.75
C SER A 137 -22.65 -1.37 7.40
N VAL A 138 -23.50 -1.87 6.50
CA VAL A 138 -23.71 -1.41 5.11
C VAL A 138 -23.98 0.10 4.97
N CYS A 139 -24.35 0.79 6.05
CA CYS A 139 -24.68 2.23 6.06
C CYS A 139 -23.47 3.18 6.18
N LEU A 140 -22.25 2.68 6.42
CA LEU A 140 -21.07 3.54 6.65
C LEU A 140 -20.71 4.42 5.46
N LEU A 141 -20.80 3.91 4.23
CA LEU A 141 -20.42 4.68 3.05
C LEU A 141 -21.31 5.92 2.91
N GLY A 142 -22.62 5.78 3.05
CA GLY A 142 -23.54 6.91 2.99
C GLY A 142 -23.28 7.94 4.09
N GLY A 143 -22.96 7.49 5.31
CA GLY A 143 -22.59 8.37 6.41
C GLY A 143 -21.29 9.15 6.14
N LEU A 144 -20.26 8.49 5.62
CA LEU A 144 -19.00 9.15 5.25
C LEU A 144 -19.21 10.17 4.12
N MET A 145 -19.98 9.82 3.09
CA MET A 145 -20.31 10.77 2.01
C MET A 145 -21.06 12.01 2.54
N ALA A 146 -21.98 11.84 3.50
CA ALA A 146 -22.68 12.95 4.14
C ALA A 146 -21.77 13.85 4.98
N LEU A 147 -20.65 13.31 5.49
CA LEU A 147 -19.61 14.06 6.19
C LEU A 147 -18.63 14.77 5.24
N GLY A 148 -18.83 14.66 3.92
CA GLY A 148 -18.03 15.33 2.90
C GLY A 148 -16.86 14.50 2.34
N TYR A 149 -16.78 13.21 2.66
CA TYR A 149 -15.84 12.33 1.99
C TYR A 149 -16.22 12.15 0.52
N THR A 150 -15.23 12.10 -0.36
CA THR A 150 -15.44 11.84 -1.79
C THR A 150 -14.74 10.57 -2.22
N MET A 151 -15.25 9.88 -3.25
CA MET A 151 -14.59 8.70 -3.79
C MET A 151 -13.44 9.11 -4.71
N ALA A 152 -12.21 8.79 -4.35
CA ALA A 152 -11.01 9.11 -5.14
C ALA A 152 -10.68 8.03 -6.18
N ALA A 153 -10.78 6.76 -5.78
CA ALA A 153 -10.47 5.65 -6.65
C ALA A 153 -11.19 4.37 -6.22
N ILE A 154 -11.46 3.51 -7.19
CA ILE A 154 -11.96 2.15 -6.96
C ILE A 154 -10.92 1.20 -7.54
N LEU A 155 -10.49 0.23 -6.73
CA LEU A 155 -9.53 -0.80 -7.09
C LEU A 155 -10.18 -2.18 -6.95
N LYS A 156 -10.16 -2.95 -8.03
CA LYS A 156 -10.72 -4.30 -8.10
C LYS A 156 -9.59 -5.30 -8.30
N ARG A 157 -9.50 -6.26 -7.38
CA ARG A 157 -8.41 -7.22 -7.32
C ARG A 157 -8.93 -8.64 -7.26
N SER A 158 -8.39 -9.48 -8.13
CA SER A 158 -8.51 -10.94 -8.03
C SER A 158 -7.21 -11.48 -7.42
N SER A 159 -7.33 -12.17 -6.29
CA SER A 159 -6.19 -12.59 -5.49
C SER A 159 -6.19 -14.10 -5.32
N ARG A 160 -5.08 -14.75 -5.67
CA ARG A 160 -4.83 -16.14 -5.30
C ARG A 160 -3.82 -16.18 -4.15
N THR A 161 -4.29 -16.61 -2.99
CA THR A 161 -3.55 -16.54 -1.73
C THR A 161 -3.03 -17.91 -1.33
N PHE A 162 -1.78 -17.98 -0.89
CA PHE A 162 -1.12 -19.16 -0.33
C PHE A 162 -0.53 -18.77 1.03
N SER A 163 -0.90 -19.50 2.09
CA SER A 163 -0.43 -19.20 3.45
C SER A 163 0.08 -20.46 4.15
N ASP A 164 1.24 -20.34 4.81
CA ASP A 164 1.82 -21.35 5.72
C ASP A 164 1.58 -21.01 7.21
N GLY A 165 0.80 -19.96 7.48
CA GLY A 165 0.53 -19.44 8.83
C GLY A 165 1.56 -18.43 9.34
N LYS A 166 2.78 -18.37 8.79
CA LYS A 166 3.82 -17.40 9.14
C LYS A 166 3.94 -16.28 8.10
N ALA A 167 3.93 -16.64 6.82
CA ALA A 167 3.89 -15.75 5.68
C ALA A 167 2.71 -16.10 4.77
N THR A 168 2.30 -15.12 4.00
CA THR A 168 1.24 -15.25 3.00
C THR A 168 1.74 -14.68 1.68
N VAL A 169 1.73 -15.51 0.64
CA VAL A 169 2.04 -15.11 -0.73
C VAL A 169 0.74 -14.92 -1.48
N LYS A 170 0.57 -13.77 -2.12
CA LYS A 170 -0.60 -13.44 -2.92
C LYS A 170 -0.17 -13.13 -4.35
N ILE A 171 -0.80 -13.80 -5.30
CA ILE A 171 -0.78 -13.37 -6.70
C ILE A 171 -1.99 -12.47 -6.88
N GLU A 172 -1.77 -11.19 -7.14
CA GLU A 172 -2.83 -10.19 -7.26
C GLU A 172 -2.88 -9.63 -8.67
N SER A 173 -4.01 -9.82 -9.33
CA SER A 173 -4.33 -9.20 -10.62
C SER A 173 -5.19 -7.97 -10.41
N LEU A 174 -4.71 -6.81 -10.85
CA LEU A 174 -5.40 -5.53 -10.74
C LEU A 174 -6.08 -5.20 -12.07
N GLU A 175 -7.40 -5.04 -12.05
CA GLU A 175 -8.17 -4.78 -13.28
C GLU A 175 -7.87 -3.40 -13.88
N GLN A 176 -7.76 -2.38 -13.02
CA GLN A 176 -7.55 -0.98 -13.42
C GLN A 176 -6.22 -0.74 -14.14
N LEU A 177 -5.20 -1.52 -13.78
CA LEU A 177 -3.86 -1.41 -14.37
C LEU A 177 -3.60 -2.50 -15.42
N ASN A 178 -4.48 -3.50 -15.53
CA ASN A 178 -4.24 -4.73 -16.29
C ASN A 178 -2.85 -5.34 -16.01
N ARG A 179 -2.44 -5.32 -14.74
CA ARG A 179 -1.12 -5.78 -14.28
C ARG A 179 -1.28 -6.81 -13.17
N GLN A 180 -0.33 -7.72 -13.12
CA GLN A 180 -0.20 -8.73 -12.06
C GLN A 180 0.98 -8.39 -11.17
N TYR A 181 0.79 -8.53 -9.86
CA TYR A 181 1.83 -8.39 -8.87
C TYR A 181 1.87 -9.62 -7.97
N ILE A 182 3.05 -9.89 -7.42
CA ILE A 182 3.24 -10.85 -6.35
C ILE A 182 3.51 -10.07 -5.08
N GLN A 183 2.71 -10.33 -4.06
CA GLN A 183 2.84 -9.74 -2.75
C GLN A 183 3.16 -10.84 -1.73
N VAL A 184 4.25 -10.69 -0.99
CA VAL A 184 4.57 -11.54 0.16
C VAL A 184 4.41 -10.70 1.41
N GLN A 185 3.60 -11.18 2.34
CA GLN A 185 3.31 -10.47 3.58
C GLN A 185 3.48 -11.38 4.80
N GLY A 186 3.92 -10.81 5.92
CA GLY A 186 4.08 -11.55 7.17
C GLY A 186 4.34 -10.62 8.36
N ARG A 187 4.34 -11.18 9.57
CA ARG A 187 4.65 -10.44 10.81
C ARG A 187 6.13 -10.50 11.18
N ASP A 188 6.86 -11.47 10.64
CA ASP A 188 8.30 -11.64 10.82
C ASP A 188 9.03 -11.19 9.56
N GLN A 189 9.78 -10.09 9.66
CA GLN A 189 10.52 -9.50 8.56
C GLN A 189 11.57 -10.46 7.97
N LEU A 190 12.29 -11.22 8.82
CA LEU A 190 13.35 -12.13 8.39
C LEU A 190 12.76 -13.32 7.63
N TYR A 191 11.63 -13.83 8.10
CA TYR A 191 10.94 -14.93 7.43
C TYR A 191 10.36 -14.49 6.08
N VAL A 192 9.78 -13.28 6.00
CA VAL A 192 9.29 -12.72 4.72
C VAL A 192 10.45 -12.59 3.72
N LYS A 193 11.62 -12.11 4.16
CA LYS A 193 12.81 -12.04 3.31
C LYS A 193 13.23 -13.41 2.80
N PHE A 194 13.33 -14.40 3.69
CA PHE A 194 13.67 -15.78 3.33
C PHE A 194 12.73 -16.36 2.26
N VAL A 195 11.42 -16.20 2.40
CA VAL A 195 10.42 -16.70 1.42
C VAL A 195 10.60 -16.03 0.07
N VAL A 196 10.87 -14.74 0.05
CA VAL A 196 11.06 -13.96 -1.17
C VAL A 196 12.35 -14.33 -1.90
N ASP A 197 13.42 -14.59 -1.16
CA ASP A 197 14.70 -15.07 -1.70
C ASP A 197 14.53 -16.44 -2.36
N GLN A 198 13.80 -17.37 -1.71
CA GLN A 198 13.45 -18.68 -2.27
C GLN A 198 12.58 -18.58 -3.53
N LEU A 199 11.70 -17.58 -3.60
CA LEU A 199 10.91 -17.31 -4.80
C LEU A 199 11.73 -16.67 -5.93
N GLY A 200 12.93 -16.18 -5.65
CA GLY A 200 13.80 -15.48 -6.61
C GLY A 200 13.24 -14.12 -6.99
N LEU A 201 12.65 -13.40 -6.04
CA LEU A 201 12.06 -12.08 -6.24
C LEU A 201 12.98 -10.93 -5.79
N ASP A 202 14.19 -11.25 -5.31
CA ASP A 202 15.15 -10.26 -4.82
C ASP A 202 15.51 -9.21 -5.88
N GLY A 203 15.70 -7.98 -5.41
CA GLY A 203 16.01 -6.78 -6.19
C GLY A 203 14.89 -6.24 -7.09
N SER A 204 13.69 -6.83 -7.08
CA SER A 204 12.57 -6.41 -7.94
C SER A 204 11.41 -5.76 -7.18
N TYR A 205 11.70 -5.21 -6.00
CA TYR A 205 10.67 -4.68 -5.11
C TYR A 205 10.14 -3.32 -5.55
N ILE A 206 8.82 -3.17 -5.46
CA ILE A 206 8.15 -1.89 -5.64
C ILE A 206 7.64 -1.41 -4.29
N LEU A 207 8.09 -0.21 -3.89
CA LEU A 207 7.70 0.43 -2.64
C LEU A 207 6.40 1.23 -2.74
N CYS A 208 5.92 1.54 -3.95
CA CYS A 208 4.64 2.22 -4.14
C CYS A 208 3.49 1.28 -3.79
N THR A 209 2.50 1.78 -3.06
CA THR A 209 1.20 1.15 -2.84
C THR A 209 0.40 1.01 -4.14
N TYR A 210 -0.70 0.27 -4.13
CA TYR A 210 -1.52 0.13 -5.34
C TYR A 210 -2.26 1.41 -5.72
N ILE A 211 -2.66 2.23 -4.75
CA ILE A 211 -3.32 3.52 -5.03
C ILE A 211 -2.34 4.48 -5.69
N GLU A 212 -1.09 4.55 -5.19
CA GLU A 212 -0.03 5.35 -5.82
C GLU A 212 0.26 4.86 -7.25
N GLN A 213 0.28 3.55 -7.49
CA GLN A 213 0.43 3.02 -8.84
C GLN A 213 -0.71 3.43 -9.77
N ILE A 214 -1.95 3.47 -9.29
CA ILE A 214 -3.10 3.95 -10.07
C ILE A 214 -2.96 5.45 -10.35
N GLN A 215 -2.57 6.25 -9.36
CA GLN A 215 -2.36 7.69 -9.52
C GLN A 215 -1.24 7.99 -10.51
N LEU A 216 -0.10 7.30 -10.40
CA LEU A 216 1.01 7.43 -11.35
C LEU A 216 0.58 7.06 -12.77
N GLU A 217 -0.19 5.99 -12.95
CA GLU A 217 -0.68 5.60 -14.29
C GLU A 217 -1.63 6.67 -14.87
N LYS A 218 -2.49 7.27 -14.03
CA LYS A 218 -3.34 8.40 -14.46
C LYS A 218 -2.49 9.59 -14.90
N LEU A 219 -1.52 10.00 -14.08
CA LEU A 219 -0.62 11.11 -14.40
C LEU A 219 0.16 10.85 -15.70
N ILE A 220 0.67 9.64 -15.91
CA ILE A 220 1.35 9.26 -17.16
C ILE A 220 0.40 9.39 -18.35
N ASN A 221 -0.82 8.87 -18.23
CA ASN A 221 -1.80 8.98 -19.30
C ASN A 221 -2.17 10.44 -19.58
N ASP A 222 -2.33 11.28 -18.56
CA ASP A 222 -2.63 12.70 -18.72
C ASP A 222 -1.48 13.46 -19.41
N VAL A 223 -0.23 13.13 -19.07
CA VAL A 223 0.96 13.66 -19.77
C VAL A 223 1.09 13.13 -21.20
N MET A 224 0.67 11.89 -21.47
CA MET A 224 0.62 11.34 -22.84
C MET A 224 -0.53 11.91 -23.67
N VAL A 225 -1.57 12.41 -23.01
CA VAL A 225 -2.71 13.13 -23.61
C VAL A 225 -2.41 14.63 -23.77
N LEU A 226 -1.27 15.13 -23.27
CA LEU A 226 -0.81 16.49 -23.51
C LEU A 226 -0.77 16.73 -25.03
N PRO A 227 -1.53 17.72 -25.55
CA PRO A 227 -1.86 17.77 -26.96
C PRO A 227 -0.61 18.02 -27.82
N LYS A 228 -0.67 17.48 -29.04
CA LYS A 228 0.27 17.72 -30.15
C LYS A 228 0.58 19.21 -30.38
N ASP A 229 -0.23 20.11 -29.82
CA ASP A 229 -0.08 21.57 -29.81
C ASP A 229 1.18 22.07 -29.11
N LEU A 230 1.75 21.33 -28.14
CA LEU A 230 3.05 21.68 -27.55
C LEU A 230 4.25 21.27 -28.42
N LYS A 231 4.13 20.21 -29.22
CA LYS A 231 5.20 19.80 -30.16
C LYS A 231 5.43 20.84 -31.25
N THR A 232 4.35 21.45 -31.74
CA THR A 232 4.41 22.56 -32.72
C THR A 232 4.95 23.86 -32.12
N LYS A 233 4.85 24.06 -30.80
CA LYS A 233 5.41 25.27 -30.13
C LYS A 233 6.85 25.13 -29.64
N LEU A 234 7.36 23.90 -29.53
CA LEU A 234 8.73 23.64 -29.05
C LEU A 234 9.75 23.39 -30.17
N ASN A 235 9.32 23.34 -31.44
CA ASN A 235 10.17 23.21 -32.64
C ASN A 235 11.33 22.21 -32.47
N ILE A 236 11.04 21.04 -31.93
CA ILE A 236 12.00 19.93 -31.88
C ILE A 236 11.82 19.19 -33.20
N ASP A 237 12.57 19.61 -34.22
CA ASP A 237 12.71 18.85 -35.46
C ASP A 237 13.44 17.55 -35.13
N ASP A 238 12.75 16.43 -35.38
CA ASP A 238 13.31 15.09 -35.38
C ASP A 238 14.29 14.94 -36.58
N GLU A 239 15.51 15.45 -36.45
CA GLU A 239 16.66 14.95 -37.22
C GLU A 239 17.50 14.02 -36.33
N LEU A 240 17.06 12.76 -36.25
CA LEU A 240 17.98 11.65 -35.95
C LEU A 240 18.64 11.23 -37.27
N PRO A 241 19.97 11.35 -37.43
CA PRO A 241 20.64 10.84 -38.63
C PRO A 241 20.48 9.33 -38.71
N GLN A 242 19.95 8.86 -39.83
CA GLN A 242 20.00 7.44 -40.18
C GLN A 242 21.45 7.01 -40.33
N ILE A 243 21.95 6.18 -39.42
CA ILE A 243 23.16 5.40 -39.63
C ILE A 243 22.74 4.00 -40.03
N GLN A 244 22.55 3.79 -41.33
CA GLN A 244 22.56 2.46 -41.94
C GLN A 244 23.99 2.08 -42.32
N GLY A 245 24.46 0.96 -41.76
CA GLY A 245 25.11 -0.11 -42.52
C GLY A 245 26.44 0.16 -43.24
N SER A 246 27.52 -0.22 -42.53
CA SER A 246 28.52 -1.20 -42.99
C SER A 246 29.64 -0.81 -43.98
N ILE A 247 30.87 -0.90 -43.44
CA ILE A 247 32.14 -1.41 -44.02
C ILE A 247 32.95 -0.44 -44.90
N PHE A 248 34.14 -0.04 -44.44
CA PHE A 248 35.45 -0.45 -45.01
C PHE A 248 36.64 0.17 -44.23
N SER A 249 37.54 -0.73 -43.79
CA SER A 249 39.01 -0.64 -43.59
C SER A 249 39.76 0.69 -43.72
N CYS A 250 40.67 1.00 -42.77
CA CYS A 250 42.14 0.82 -42.90
C CYS A 250 42.94 1.64 -41.86
N PHE A 251 43.92 0.96 -41.25
CA PHE A 251 45.20 1.41 -40.70
C PHE A 251 45.58 2.91 -40.76
N CYS A 252 45.92 3.49 -39.60
CA CYS A 252 47.30 3.70 -39.15
C CYS A 252 47.33 3.81 -37.62
#